data_AF-A0A926YIM7-F1
#
_entry.id   AF-A0A926YIM7-F1
#
_cell.length_a   1.000
_cell.length_b   1.000
_cell.length_c   1.000
_cell.angle_alpha   90.00
_cell.angle_beta   90.00
_cell.angle_gamma   90.00
#
_symmetry.space_group_name_H-M   'P 1'
#
loop_
_entity.id
_entity.type
_entity.pdbx_description
1 polymer ?
#
loop_
_entity_poly.entity_id
_entity_poly.type
_entity_poly.pdbx_seq_one_letter_code
_entity_poly.pdbx_strand_id
1 'polypeptide(L)'
;GNITLNLPNRLLLRRGSSISTTAGKAQGTGDGGNINLAAGFVVAVLGENSDITANAFQGNGGNINITTQGIFGIAFRDRLTLFSDITASSEFGVNGIVTINTPEIDPTQQTPQLPATFSAPPLAQGCRVQGDQTSRFVNAGRGGVPQNPSDPLIPDILWQDLEPIDGPQQATGTAAIVTSSQRTPDSIVEAQGWISRNGAVILTADASTATPYGVGVATGDRCLPQH
;
A
#
# COMPACT_ATOMS: atom_id res chain seq x y z
N GLY A 1 -10.27 40.46 8.49
CA GLY A 1 -11.61 40.10 7.98
C GLY A 1 -12.01 38.73 8.49
N ASN A 2 -13.27 38.29 8.35
CA ASN A 2 -13.69 36.96 8.80
C ASN A 2 -14.39 36.20 7.66
N ILE A 3 -14.09 34.92 7.49
CA ILE A 3 -14.77 34.02 6.56
C ILE A 3 -15.42 32.90 7.38
N THR A 4 -16.70 32.61 7.10
CA THR A 4 -17.41 31.46 7.67
C THR A 4 -17.97 30.62 6.55
N LEU A 5 -17.62 29.34 6.50
CA LEU A 5 -18.10 28.37 5.54
C LEU A 5 -18.74 27.21 6.28
N ASN A 6 -20.02 26.94 6.00
CA ASN A 6 -20.74 25.79 6.54
C ASN A 6 -21.27 24.94 5.38
N LEU A 7 -20.61 23.82 5.11
CA LEU A 7 -20.80 23.00 3.92
C LEU A 7 -21.19 21.58 4.34
N PRO A 8 -22.46 21.15 4.19
CA PRO A 8 -22.91 19.86 4.73
C PRO A 8 -22.15 18.66 4.14
N ASN A 9 -21.70 18.75 2.89
CA ASN A 9 -21.11 17.62 2.18
C ASN A 9 -19.58 17.70 2.09
N ARG A 10 -19.04 18.64 1.31
CA ARG A 10 -17.58 18.79 1.15
C ARG A 10 -17.19 20.19 0.67
N LEU A 11 -15.98 20.59 1.02
CA LEU A 11 -15.21 21.61 0.33
C LEU A 11 -14.24 20.92 -0.64
N LEU A 12 -14.31 21.28 -1.92
CA LEU A 12 -13.37 20.81 -2.94
C LEU A 12 -12.59 22.00 -3.50
N LEU A 13 -11.29 22.02 -3.24
CA LEU A 13 -10.35 23.04 -3.70
C LEU A 13 -9.58 22.52 -4.92
N ARG A 14 -9.64 23.27 -6.03
CA ARG A 14 -9.04 22.86 -7.30
C ARG A 14 -8.45 24.02 -8.08
N ARG A 15 -7.46 23.72 -8.93
CA ARG A 15 -6.88 24.62 -9.94
C ARG A 15 -6.46 25.97 -9.36
N GLY A 16 -5.65 25.97 -8.31
CA GLY A 16 -5.17 27.21 -7.69
C GLY A 16 -6.24 27.96 -6.88
N SER A 17 -7.24 27.26 -6.34
CA SER A 17 -8.30 27.90 -5.53
C SER A 17 -7.71 28.54 -4.28
N SER A 18 -8.21 29.70 -3.87
CA SER A 18 -7.71 30.41 -2.68
C SER A 18 -8.87 30.88 -1.80
N ILE A 19 -8.85 30.47 -0.53
CA ILE A 19 -9.69 31.03 0.54
C ILE A 19 -8.76 31.85 1.43
N SER A 20 -8.93 33.17 1.48
CA SER A 20 -7.93 34.03 2.12
C SER A 20 -8.52 35.15 2.96
N THR A 21 -8.01 35.28 4.18
CA THR A 21 -8.15 36.46 5.06
C THR A 21 -6.79 37.13 5.29
N THR A 22 -5.82 36.88 4.42
CA THR A 22 -4.45 37.41 4.54
C THR A 22 -4.43 38.93 4.47
N ALA A 23 -3.73 39.55 5.42
CA ALA A 23 -3.52 40.99 5.51
C ALA A 23 -2.09 41.40 5.15
N GLY A 24 -1.86 42.70 4.97
CA GLY A 24 -0.52 43.25 4.74
C GLY A 24 0.13 42.86 3.41
N LYS A 25 -0.66 42.49 2.38
CA LYS A 25 -0.13 42.23 1.03
C LYS A 25 0.72 43.43 0.55
N ALA A 26 1.83 43.14 -0.13
CA ALA A 26 2.77 44.15 -0.64
C ALA A 26 3.37 45.06 0.46
N GLN A 27 3.84 44.45 1.55
CA GLN A 27 4.49 45.12 2.67
C GLN A 27 3.57 46.03 3.51
N GLY A 28 2.26 45.79 3.45
CA GLY A 28 1.27 46.55 4.19
C GLY A 28 1.15 46.13 5.66
N THR A 29 0.33 46.87 6.39
CA THR A 29 -0.01 46.59 7.79
C THR A 29 -1.25 45.71 7.93
N GLY A 30 -1.51 45.25 9.16
CA GLY A 30 -2.74 44.56 9.54
C GLY A 30 -2.55 43.08 9.87
N ASP A 31 -3.45 42.59 10.72
CA ASP A 31 -3.47 41.21 11.18
C ASP A 31 -4.26 40.31 10.23
N GLY A 32 -3.82 39.06 10.09
CA GLY A 32 -4.54 38.00 9.41
C GLY A 32 -5.92 37.81 10.05
N GLY A 33 -6.93 37.60 9.22
CA GLY A 33 -8.30 37.44 9.69
C GLY A 33 -8.67 36.01 10.08
N ASN A 34 -9.88 35.81 10.60
CA ASN A 34 -10.32 34.48 11.05
C ASN A 34 -11.06 33.70 9.95
N ILE A 35 -10.81 32.40 9.84
CA ILE A 35 -11.52 31.48 8.96
C ILE A 35 -12.14 30.38 9.82
N ASN A 36 -13.48 30.27 9.79
CA ASN A 36 -14.21 29.17 10.40
C ASN A 36 -14.82 28.30 9.29
N LEU A 37 -14.34 27.08 9.15
CA LEU A 37 -14.75 26.13 8.11
C LEU A 37 -15.34 24.88 8.77
N ALA A 38 -16.65 24.67 8.61
CA ALA A 38 -17.29 23.41 8.92
C ALA A 38 -17.67 22.72 7.61
N ALA A 39 -17.12 21.53 7.36
CA ALA A 39 -17.42 20.78 6.14
C ALA A 39 -17.37 19.27 6.36
N GLY A 40 -18.23 18.49 5.69
CA GLY A 40 -18.17 17.03 5.74
C GLY A 40 -16.77 16.49 5.43
N PHE A 41 -16.20 16.86 4.29
CA PHE A 41 -14.79 16.63 3.96
C PHE A 41 -14.15 17.88 3.38
N VAL A 42 -12.86 18.09 3.67
CA VAL A 42 -12.03 19.10 3.00
C VAL A 42 -11.06 18.39 2.07
N VAL A 43 -11.19 18.62 0.77
CA VAL A 43 -10.40 17.94 -0.25
C VAL A 43 -9.72 18.98 -1.13
N ALA A 44 -8.40 18.88 -1.29
CA ALA A 44 -7.68 19.55 -2.35
C ALA A 44 -6.96 18.52 -3.22
N VAL A 45 -6.75 18.85 -4.49
CA VAL A 45 -5.92 18.02 -5.36
C VAL A 45 -4.45 18.35 -5.08
N LEU A 46 -3.65 17.33 -4.80
CA LEU A 46 -2.21 17.48 -4.61
C LEU A 46 -1.59 18.09 -5.87
N GLY A 47 -0.79 19.13 -5.70
CA GLY A 47 -0.10 19.82 -6.81
C GLY A 47 -0.96 20.80 -7.61
N GLU A 48 -2.25 20.97 -7.29
CA GLU A 48 -3.06 22.06 -7.85
C GLU A 48 -2.94 23.37 -7.03
N ASN A 49 -1.96 23.48 -6.12
CA ASN A 49 -1.63 24.68 -5.31
C ASN A 49 -2.85 25.45 -4.79
N SER A 50 -3.75 24.77 -4.09
CA SER A 50 -4.98 25.38 -3.60
C SER A 50 -4.93 25.62 -2.10
N ASP A 51 -5.11 26.87 -1.69
CA ASP A 51 -4.65 27.33 -0.38
C ASP A 51 -5.77 27.93 0.48
N ILE A 52 -5.66 27.73 1.79
CA ILE A 52 -6.46 28.40 2.82
C ILE A 52 -5.51 29.25 3.67
N THR A 53 -5.59 30.58 3.56
CA THR A 53 -4.55 31.48 4.10
C THR A 53 -5.10 32.58 5.00
N ALA A 54 -4.52 32.71 6.19
CA ALA A 54 -4.78 33.80 7.13
C ALA A 54 -3.46 34.50 7.51
N ASN A 55 -2.58 34.73 6.55
CA ASN A 55 -1.24 35.27 6.82
C ASN A 55 -1.26 36.78 7.11
N ALA A 56 -0.14 37.32 7.57
CA ALA A 56 0.11 38.74 7.68
C ALA A 56 1.55 39.09 7.29
N PHE A 57 1.80 40.36 6.97
CA PHE A 57 3.16 40.86 6.76
C PHE A 57 3.70 41.54 8.03
N GLN A 58 3.15 42.70 8.41
CA GLN A 58 3.55 43.39 9.65
C GLN A 58 2.73 43.01 10.89
N GLY A 59 1.45 42.67 10.73
CA GLY A 59 0.58 42.26 11.85
C GLY A 59 0.76 40.80 12.24
N ASN A 60 -0.05 40.30 13.16
CA ASN A 60 -0.07 38.89 13.54
C ASN A 60 -0.82 38.04 12.51
N GLY A 61 -0.44 36.77 12.37
CA GLY A 61 -1.22 35.79 11.62
C GLY A 61 -2.60 35.57 12.25
N GLY A 62 -3.57 35.19 11.42
CA GLY A 62 -4.97 34.99 11.83
C GLY A 62 -5.27 33.60 12.37
N ASN A 63 -6.54 33.34 12.69
CA ASN A 63 -6.96 32.04 13.22
C ASN A 63 -7.77 31.25 12.19
N ILE A 64 -7.40 30.00 11.95
CA ILE A 64 -8.10 29.08 11.06
C ILE A 64 -8.63 27.92 11.89
N ASN A 65 -9.94 27.81 12.02
CA ASN A 65 -10.63 26.70 12.65
C ASN A 65 -11.33 25.86 11.58
N ILE A 66 -10.94 24.60 11.45
CA ILE A 66 -11.53 23.64 10.51
C ILE A 66 -12.16 22.51 11.32
N THR A 67 -13.45 22.29 11.13
CA THR A 67 -14.17 21.12 11.67
C THR A 67 -14.63 20.27 10.49
N THR A 68 -14.10 19.05 10.39
CA THR A 68 -14.39 18.17 9.27
C THR A 68 -14.22 16.70 9.62
N GLN A 69 -14.88 15.79 8.92
CA GLN A 69 -14.75 14.35 9.13
C GLN A 69 -13.45 13.83 8.52
N GLY A 70 -12.85 14.58 7.59
CA GLY A 70 -11.53 14.26 7.05
C GLY A 70 -10.98 15.36 6.14
N ILE A 71 -9.66 15.48 6.13
CA ILE A 71 -8.92 16.41 5.29
C ILE A 71 -7.92 15.68 4.41
N PHE A 72 -7.93 15.97 3.11
CA PHE A 72 -7.15 15.22 2.11
C PHE A 72 -6.50 16.13 1.08
N GLY A 73 -5.25 15.84 0.75
CA GLY A 73 -4.50 16.50 -0.33
C GLY A 73 -4.15 17.97 -0.08
N ILE A 74 -4.35 18.46 1.15
CA ILE A 74 -3.95 19.76 1.67
C ILE A 74 -3.38 19.55 3.07
N ALA A 75 -2.40 20.35 3.48
CA ALA A 75 -1.79 20.24 4.79
C ALA A 75 -1.46 21.61 5.37
N PHE A 76 -1.43 21.70 6.70
CA PHE A 76 -0.88 22.85 7.38
C PHE A 76 0.63 22.94 7.16
N ARG A 77 1.11 24.13 6.80
CA ARG A 77 2.53 24.46 6.69
C ARG A 77 2.74 25.92 7.14
N ASP A 78 3.93 26.22 7.65
CA ASP A 78 4.27 27.58 8.10
C ASP A 78 4.46 28.57 6.93
N ARG A 79 4.63 28.05 5.71
CA ARG A 79 4.81 28.83 4.48
C ARG A 79 4.12 28.16 3.31
N LEU A 80 3.72 28.97 2.33
CA LEU A 80 3.19 28.49 1.06
C LEU A 80 4.25 27.71 0.27
N THR A 81 3.79 26.68 -0.42
CA THR A 81 4.57 25.78 -1.26
C THR A 81 3.97 25.74 -2.67
N LEU A 82 4.31 24.73 -3.47
CA LEU A 82 3.63 24.44 -4.75
C LEU A 82 2.48 23.44 -4.57
N PHE A 83 2.30 22.93 -3.35
CA PHE A 83 1.19 22.06 -2.98
C PHE A 83 0.08 22.89 -2.33
N SER A 84 -1.07 22.26 -2.13
CA SER A 84 -2.16 22.88 -1.39
C SER A 84 -1.78 23.04 0.08
N ASP A 85 -1.92 24.26 0.59
CA ASP A 85 -1.48 24.68 1.92
C ASP A 85 -2.58 25.30 2.78
N ILE A 86 -2.51 25.06 4.09
CA ILE A 86 -3.20 25.87 5.10
C ILE A 86 -2.13 26.65 5.85
N THR A 87 -2.19 27.98 5.80
CA THR A 87 -1.16 28.83 6.43
C THR A 87 -1.78 29.98 7.21
N ALA A 88 -1.20 30.32 8.34
CA ALA A 88 -1.60 31.47 9.15
C ALA A 88 -0.36 32.20 9.71
N SER A 89 0.71 32.31 8.94
CA SER A 89 1.99 32.85 9.40
C SER A 89 2.10 34.37 9.29
N SER A 90 3.07 34.94 9.98
CA SER A 90 3.46 36.35 9.84
C SER A 90 4.96 36.51 9.63
N GLU A 91 5.36 37.51 8.84
CA GLU A 91 6.78 37.85 8.61
C GLU A 91 7.38 38.62 9.79
N PHE A 92 6.70 39.67 10.27
CA PHE A 92 7.21 40.54 11.35
C PHE A 92 6.37 40.48 12.63
N GLY A 93 5.20 39.83 12.59
CA GLY A 93 4.35 39.60 13.75
C GLY A 93 4.47 38.18 14.29
N VAL A 94 3.50 37.78 15.10
CA VAL A 94 3.40 36.42 15.63
C VAL A 94 2.60 35.55 14.67
N ASN A 95 2.97 34.27 14.52
CA ASN A 95 2.17 33.31 13.77
C ASN A 95 0.81 33.10 14.43
N GLY A 96 -0.21 33.00 13.59
CA GLY A 96 -1.57 32.67 13.98
C GLY A 96 -1.75 31.18 14.26
N ILE A 97 -2.98 30.79 14.59
CA ILE A 97 -3.31 29.44 15.03
C ILE A 97 -4.14 28.72 13.96
N VAL A 98 -3.75 27.48 13.65
CA VAL A 98 -4.53 26.57 12.82
C VAL A 98 -4.98 25.39 13.66
N THR A 99 -6.30 25.22 13.80
CA THR A 99 -6.93 24.12 14.54
C THR A 99 -7.76 23.29 13.58
N ILE A 100 -7.44 22.00 13.49
CA ILE A 100 -8.18 21.03 12.67
C ILE A 100 -8.81 20.01 13.61
N ASN A 101 -10.13 20.06 13.72
CA ASN A 101 -10.94 19.15 14.52
C ASN A 101 -11.54 18.09 13.61
N THR A 102 -11.07 16.85 13.74
CA THR A 102 -11.66 15.68 13.12
C THR A 102 -12.36 14.82 14.17
N PRO A 103 -13.70 14.81 14.25
CA PRO A 103 -14.41 13.96 15.20
C PRO A 103 -14.01 12.50 14.97
N GLU A 104 -13.56 11.83 16.03
CA GLU A 104 -13.28 10.40 15.96
C GLU A 104 -14.59 9.65 15.71
N ILE A 105 -14.58 8.79 14.69
CA ILE A 105 -15.64 7.82 14.45
C ILE A 105 -15.23 6.58 15.24
N ASP A 106 -15.98 6.23 16.29
CA ASP A 106 -15.77 4.99 17.04
C ASP A 106 -16.42 3.81 16.30
N PRO A 107 -15.64 2.92 15.65
CA PRO A 107 -16.18 1.80 14.89
C PRO A 107 -16.75 0.69 15.78
N THR A 108 -16.50 0.71 17.10
CA THR A 108 -16.99 -0.34 18.02
C THR A 108 -18.50 -0.25 18.25
N GLN A 109 -19.10 0.90 18.00
CA GLN A 109 -20.54 1.14 18.10
C GLN A 109 -21.34 0.50 16.94
N GLN A 110 -20.65 0.00 15.91
CA GLN A 110 -21.24 -0.72 14.79
C GLN A 110 -20.71 -2.15 14.71
N THR A 111 -20.64 -2.85 15.84
CA THR A 111 -20.46 -4.30 15.81
C THR A 111 -21.76 -4.96 15.32
N PRO A 112 -21.83 -5.50 14.09
CA PRO A 112 -22.92 -6.42 13.77
C PRO A 112 -22.80 -7.58 14.75
N GLN A 113 -23.83 -7.83 15.56
CA GLN A 113 -23.83 -9.02 16.40
C GLN A 113 -23.72 -10.23 15.48
N LEU A 114 -22.62 -10.98 15.61
CA LEU A 114 -22.51 -12.27 14.97
C LEU A 114 -23.66 -13.13 15.52
N PRO A 115 -24.45 -13.79 14.66
CA PRO A 115 -25.48 -14.71 15.11
C PRO A 115 -24.87 -15.72 16.09
N ALA A 116 -25.42 -15.79 17.31
CA ALA A 116 -24.91 -16.66 18.38
C ALA A 116 -25.01 -18.16 18.03
N THR A 117 -25.72 -18.50 16.94
CA THR A 117 -25.94 -19.85 16.49
C THR A 117 -25.33 -20.08 15.12
N PHE A 118 -24.20 -20.80 15.10
CA PHE A 118 -23.72 -21.45 13.90
C PHE A 118 -24.63 -22.64 13.58
N SER A 119 -25.53 -22.48 12.62
CA SER A 119 -26.28 -23.58 12.03
C SER A 119 -25.44 -24.22 10.94
N ALA A 120 -24.78 -25.34 11.23
CA ALA A 120 -24.25 -26.19 10.17
C ALA A 120 -25.41 -26.57 9.24
N PRO A 121 -25.34 -26.32 7.92
CA PRO A 121 -26.39 -26.78 7.02
C PRO A 121 -26.49 -28.31 7.13
N PRO A 122 -27.71 -28.88 7.15
CA PRO A 122 -27.87 -30.32 7.17
C PRO A 122 -27.11 -30.90 5.98
N LEU A 123 -26.26 -31.89 6.26
CA LEU A 123 -25.56 -32.65 5.22
C LEU A 123 -26.63 -33.17 4.25
N ALA A 124 -26.48 -32.85 2.96
CA ALA A 124 -27.39 -33.35 1.95
C ALA A 124 -27.36 -34.88 2.01
N GLN A 125 -28.50 -35.48 2.40
CA GLN A 125 -28.69 -36.93 2.33
C GLN A 125 -28.72 -37.30 0.84
N GLY A 126 -27.57 -37.70 0.30
CA GLY A 126 -27.49 -38.16 -1.09
C GLY A 126 -28.50 -39.28 -1.34
N CYS A 127 -29.13 -39.27 -2.52
CA CYS A 127 -30.10 -40.30 -2.91
C CYS A 127 -29.46 -41.69 -2.77
N ARG A 128 -29.98 -42.50 -1.84
CA ARG A 128 -29.72 -43.95 -1.85
C ARG A 128 -30.55 -44.56 -2.97
N VAL A 129 -29.90 -45.14 -3.96
CA VAL A 129 -30.56 -45.96 -4.97
C VAL A 129 -31.12 -47.19 -4.27
N GLN A 130 -32.44 -47.28 -4.16
CA GLN A 130 -33.13 -48.46 -3.64
C GLN A 130 -33.56 -49.31 -4.83
N GLY A 131 -32.69 -50.22 -5.23
CA GLY A 131 -32.94 -51.22 -6.26
C GLY A 131 -31.99 -52.39 -6.06
N ASP A 132 -32.45 -53.61 -6.39
CA ASP A 132 -31.74 -54.89 -6.21
C ASP A 132 -30.44 -55.06 -7.04
N GLN A 133 -29.88 -53.97 -7.56
CA GLN A 133 -28.62 -53.98 -8.28
C GLN A 133 -27.48 -53.59 -7.34
N THR A 134 -26.91 -54.61 -6.70
CA THR A 134 -25.67 -54.50 -5.94
C THR A 134 -24.52 -54.19 -6.89
N SER A 135 -24.10 -52.92 -6.93
CA SER A 135 -22.86 -52.54 -7.61
C SER A 135 -21.66 -53.01 -6.77
N ARG A 136 -20.88 -53.95 -7.30
CA ARG A 136 -19.67 -54.49 -6.67
C ARG A 136 -18.43 -53.77 -7.20
N PHE A 137 -17.70 -53.10 -6.32
CA PHE A 137 -16.36 -52.64 -6.61
C PHE A 137 -15.37 -53.81 -6.43
N VAL A 138 -14.62 -54.13 -7.47
CA VAL A 138 -13.49 -55.06 -7.41
C VAL A 138 -12.21 -54.28 -7.67
N ASN A 139 -11.35 -54.23 -6.66
CA ASN A 139 -10.01 -53.65 -6.78
C ASN A 139 -9.11 -54.63 -7.56
N ALA A 140 -8.97 -54.38 -8.87
CA ALA A 140 -8.01 -55.07 -9.72
C ALA A 140 -6.67 -54.33 -9.72
N GLY A 141 -5.90 -54.48 -8.63
CA GLY A 141 -4.45 -54.28 -8.66
C GLY A 141 -3.90 -52.98 -8.04
N ARG A 142 -2.57 -52.97 -7.92
CA ARG A 142 -1.74 -52.21 -6.97
C ARG A 142 -1.80 -50.69 -7.19
N GLY A 143 -2.76 -50.03 -6.55
CA GLY A 143 -2.78 -48.57 -6.39
C GLY A 143 -3.23 -48.25 -4.97
N GLY A 144 -2.26 -47.89 -4.11
CA GLY A 144 -2.49 -47.66 -2.69
C GLY A 144 -3.43 -46.49 -2.41
N VAL A 145 -3.97 -46.47 -1.19
CA VAL A 145 -4.73 -45.36 -0.62
C VAL A 145 -3.85 -44.09 -0.68
N PRO A 146 -4.39 -42.91 -1.04
CA PRO A 146 -3.62 -41.66 -1.02
C PRO A 146 -2.98 -41.46 0.34
N GLN A 147 -1.69 -41.11 0.36
CA GLN A 147 -0.97 -40.87 1.61
C GLN A 147 -1.59 -39.67 2.33
N ASN A 148 -1.62 -39.75 3.66
CA ASN A 148 -2.12 -38.69 4.50
C ASN A 148 -1.21 -37.45 4.30
N PRO A 149 -1.76 -36.25 4.04
CA PRO A 149 -0.97 -35.04 3.81
C PRO A 149 -0.12 -34.60 5.02
N SER A 150 -0.32 -35.22 6.19
CA SER A 150 0.50 -35.02 7.38
C SER A 150 1.70 -35.98 7.48
N ASP A 151 1.81 -36.97 6.60
CA ASP A 151 2.96 -37.88 6.58
C ASP A 151 4.18 -37.20 5.93
N PRO A 152 5.38 -37.34 6.53
CA PRO A 152 6.60 -36.80 5.95
C PRO A 152 6.89 -37.47 4.60
N LEU A 153 7.13 -36.65 3.58
CA LEU A 153 7.47 -37.11 2.23
C LEU A 153 8.81 -37.86 2.27
N ILE A 154 8.78 -39.17 2.14
CA ILE A 154 9.97 -39.99 1.90
C ILE A 154 10.20 -39.99 0.38
N PRO A 155 11.29 -39.40 -0.13
CA PRO A 155 11.59 -39.50 -1.55
C PRO A 155 11.91 -40.96 -1.90
N ASP A 156 11.17 -41.52 -2.85
CA ASP A 156 11.53 -42.79 -3.50
C ASP A 156 12.81 -42.55 -4.32
N ILE A 157 13.95 -42.78 -3.68
CA ILE A 157 15.21 -42.96 -4.41
C ILE A 157 15.14 -44.33 -5.06
N LEU A 158 14.71 -44.34 -6.32
CA LEU A 158 14.87 -45.47 -7.21
C LEU A 158 16.38 -45.73 -7.35
N TRP A 159 16.88 -46.75 -6.68
CA TRP A 159 18.20 -47.29 -6.94
C TRP A 159 18.17 -47.89 -8.35
N GLN A 160 18.66 -47.13 -9.34
CA GLN A 160 19.04 -47.71 -10.62
C GLN A 160 20.35 -48.47 -10.41
N ASP A 161 20.26 -49.80 -10.49
CA ASP A 161 21.40 -50.70 -10.60
C ASP A 161 22.11 -50.38 -11.91
N LEU A 162 23.18 -49.59 -11.84
CA LEU A 162 24.10 -49.42 -12.94
C LEU A 162 25.01 -50.64 -12.91
N GLU A 163 24.72 -51.61 -13.79
CA GLU A 163 25.63 -52.73 -14.07
C GLU A 163 27.05 -52.18 -14.30
N PRO A 164 28.07 -52.66 -13.56
CA PRO A 164 29.44 -52.25 -13.79
C PRO A 164 29.90 -52.79 -15.15
N ILE A 165 30.34 -51.89 -16.04
CA ILE A 165 31.15 -52.28 -17.19
C ILE A 165 32.49 -52.75 -16.62
N ASP A 166 32.80 -54.04 -16.82
CA ASP A 166 34.05 -54.67 -16.44
C ASP A 166 35.26 -53.89 -16.99
N GLY A 167 36.07 -53.35 -16.07
CA GLY A 167 37.40 -52.83 -16.34
C GLY A 167 38.28 -53.12 -15.12
N PRO A 168 39.41 -53.81 -15.27
CA PRO A 168 40.24 -54.12 -14.12
C PRO A 168 41.11 -52.90 -13.79
N GLN A 169 41.10 -52.49 -12.52
CA GLN A 169 42.27 -52.24 -11.67
C GLN A 169 42.11 -51.07 -10.68
N GLN A 170 42.23 -51.47 -9.41
CA GLN A 170 42.99 -50.85 -8.33
C GLN A 170 42.34 -49.76 -7.45
N ALA A 171 42.03 -50.24 -6.24
CA ALA A 171 41.68 -49.56 -5.01
C ALA A 171 42.54 -48.32 -4.66
N THR A 172 41.95 -47.35 -3.96
CA THR A 172 42.29 -46.93 -2.58
C THR A 172 41.52 -45.67 -2.17
N GLY A 173 41.15 -45.56 -0.89
CA GLY A 173 41.16 -44.26 -0.19
C GLY A 173 39.85 -43.70 0.36
N THR A 174 39.59 -44.02 1.64
CA THR A 174 39.16 -43.11 2.72
C THR A 174 37.93 -42.20 2.55
N ALA A 175 36.92 -42.47 3.39
CA ALA A 175 35.89 -41.51 3.79
C ALA A 175 36.53 -40.23 4.36
N ALA A 176 36.30 -39.10 3.68
CA ALA A 176 36.58 -37.78 4.22
C ALA A 176 35.31 -37.23 4.88
N ILE A 177 35.33 -37.20 6.21
CA ILE A 177 34.43 -36.38 7.01
C ILE A 177 34.77 -34.93 6.69
N VAL A 178 33.92 -34.24 5.92
CA VAL A 178 34.04 -32.80 5.73
C VAL A 178 33.40 -32.11 6.93
N THR A 179 34.25 -31.71 7.85
CA THR A 179 33.92 -30.86 9.00
C THR A 179 33.17 -29.63 8.51
N SER A 180 31.98 -29.38 9.08
CA SER A 180 31.17 -28.21 8.77
C SER A 180 31.97 -26.94 9.07
N SER A 181 32.36 -26.21 8.03
CA SER A 181 32.70 -24.80 8.19
C SER A 181 31.43 -24.10 8.67
N GLN A 182 31.43 -23.64 9.92
CA GLN A 182 30.39 -22.80 10.48
C GLN A 182 30.27 -21.56 9.57
N ARG A 183 29.25 -21.56 8.69
CA ARG A 183 28.76 -20.30 8.13
C ARG A 183 28.19 -19.51 9.30
N THR A 184 28.81 -18.37 9.56
CA THR A 184 28.17 -17.27 10.28
C THR A 184 26.77 -17.06 9.71
N PRO A 185 25.73 -16.85 10.53
CA PRO A 185 24.38 -16.69 10.01
C PRO A 185 24.38 -15.47 9.07
N ASP A 186 23.90 -15.66 7.85
CA ASP A 186 23.58 -14.54 6.97
C ASP A 186 22.65 -13.61 7.74
N SER A 187 23.01 -12.33 7.82
CA SER A 187 22.16 -11.31 8.40
C SER A 187 20.81 -11.34 7.70
N ILE A 188 19.71 -11.25 8.47
CA ILE A 188 18.39 -11.11 7.88
C ILE A 188 18.34 -9.74 7.20
N VAL A 189 18.35 -9.72 5.86
CA VAL A 189 18.29 -8.50 5.04
C VAL A 189 16.88 -8.39 4.46
N GLU A 190 16.29 -7.19 4.53
CA GLU A 190 14.99 -6.91 3.92
C GLU A 190 15.07 -6.94 2.38
N ALA A 191 13.97 -7.33 1.73
CA ALA A 191 13.89 -7.39 0.28
C ALA A 191 14.06 -5.98 -0.34
N GLN A 192 15.08 -5.84 -1.20
CA GLN A 192 15.38 -4.60 -1.91
C GLN A 192 14.72 -4.55 -3.30
N GLY A 193 14.09 -5.63 -3.73
CA GLY A 193 13.35 -5.69 -4.98
C GLY A 193 12.49 -6.93 -5.13
N TRP A 194 11.78 -6.99 -6.26
CA TRP A 194 10.98 -8.14 -6.64
C TRP A 194 11.24 -8.50 -8.10
N ILE A 195 11.20 -9.79 -8.41
CA ILE A 195 11.27 -10.31 -9.77
C ILE A 195 10.05 -11.17 -10.05
N SER A 196 9.54 -11.12 -11.28
CA SER A 196 8.45 -11.98 -11.75
C SER A 196 9.00 -13.02 -12.71
N ARG A 197 8.77 -14.30 -12.42
CA ARG A 197 9.09 -15.42 -13.32
C ARG A 197 7.91 -16.37 -13.37
N ASN A 198 7.36 -16.60 -14.57
CA ASN A 198 6.24 -17.51 -14.82
C ASN A 198 5.00 -17.24 -13.93
N GLY A 199 4.70 -15.95 -13.65
CA GLY A 199 3.54 -15.56 -12.85
C GLY A 199 3.72 -15.66 -11.34
N ALA A 200 4.88 -16.11 -10.86
CA ALA A 200 5.25 -16.07 -9.45
C ALA A 200 6.12 -14.84 -9.14
N VAL A 201 5.79 -14.14 -8.06
CA VAL A 201 6.55 -12.99 -7.55
C VAL A 201 7.53 -13.49 -6.49
N ILE A 202 8.83 -13.17 -6.67
CA ILE A 202 9.90 -13.53 -5.75
C ILE A 202 10.51 -12.23 -5.21
N LEU A 203 10.54 -12.10 -3.87
CA LEU A 203 11.22 -11.00 -3.17
C LEU A 203 12.71 -11.31 -3.06
N THR A 204 13.58 -10.37 -3.44
CA THR A 204 15.04 -10.55 -3.45
C THR A 204 15.75 -9.41 -2.71
N ALA A 205 16.85 -9.74 -2.02
CA ALA A 205 17.70 -8.76 -1.35
C ALA A 205 18.70 -8.08 -2.30
N ASP A 206 19.05 -8.73 -3.42
CA ASP A 206 19.88 -8.15 -4.49
C ASP A 206 18.99 -7.74 -5.66
N ALA A 207 18.70 -6.44 -5.77
CA ALA A 207 18.03 -5.87 -6.93
C ALA A 207 19.09 -5.37 -7.93
N SER A 208 19.06 -5.89 -9.16
CA SER A 208 19.89 -5.36 -10.26
C SER A 208 19.52 -3.90 -10.49
N THR A 209 20.51 -3.01 -10.49
CA THR A 209 20.33 -1.57 -10.70
C THR A 209 19.68 -1.33 -12.07
N ALA A 210 18.44 -0.85 -12.08
CA ALA A 210 17.79 -0.43 -13.31
C ALA A 210 18.49 0.84 -13.83
N THR A 211 19.11 0.77 -15.01
CA THR A 211 19.59 1.94 -15.72
C THR A 211 18.36 2.74 -16.20
N PRO A 212 18.15 3.99 -15.74
CA PRO A 212 17.11 4.83 -16.33
C PRO A 212 17.48 5.09 -17.79
N TYR A 213 16.54 4.83 -18.71
CA TYR A 213 16.70 5.18 -20.12
C TYR A 213 16.96 6.69 -20.24
N GLY A 214 18.16 7.03 -20.69
CA GLY A 214 18.53 8.39 -21.05
C GLY A 214 17.69 8.85 -22.24
N VAL A 215 16.96 9.94 -22.06
CA VAL A 215 16.20 10.60 -23.13
C VAL A 215 17.21 11.28 -24.04
N GLY A 216 17.60 10.60 -25.12
CA GLY A 216 18.38 11.18 -26.20
C GLY A 216 17.54 12.22 -26.94
N VAL A 217 18.00 13.47 -26.96
CA VAL A 217 17.45 14.54 -27.80
C VAL A 217 17.77 14.20 -29.25
N ALA A 218 16.83 13.58 -29.96
CA ALA A 218 16.87 13.47 -31.40
C ALA A 218 16.30 14.76 -32.01
N THR A 219 17.18 15.50 -32.67
CA THR A 219 16.87 16.67 -33.49
C THR A 219 15.97 16.27 -34.65
N GLY A 220 14.82 16.95 -34.74
CA GLY A 220 14.06 17.30 -35.94
C GLY A 220 13.83 16.24 -37.03
N ASP A 221 12.58 15.81 -37.19
CA ASP A 221 11.98 15.79 -38.52
C ASP A 221 10.46 15.94 -38.49
N ARG A 222 9.95 16.65 -39.50
CA ARG A 222 8.59 17.20 -39.62
C ARG A 222 7.56 16.13 -39.98
N CYS A 223 6.38 16.17 -39.34
CA CYS A 223 5.17 15.52 -39.86
C CYS A 223 4.25 16.58 -40.49
N LEU A 224 4.01 16.45 -41.80
CA LEU A 224 2.98 17.17 -42.55
C LEU A 224 1.60 16.51 -42.38
N PRO A 225 0.49 17.26 -42.45
CA PRO A 225 -0.85 16.71 -42.39
C PRO A 225 -1.27 16.14 -43.76
N GLN A 226 -1.88 14.95 -43.74
CA GLN A 226 -2.61 14.41 -44.89
C GLN A 226 -4.07 14.90 -44.83
N HIS A 227 -4.59 15.25 -46.00
CA HIS A 227 -5.95 15.73 -46.26
C HIS A 227 -7.02 14.64 -46.05
#